data_AF-A0A484ZNH4-F1
#
_entry.id   AF-A0A484ZNH4-F1
#
_cell.length_a   1.000
_cell.length_b   1.000
_cell.length_c   1.000
_cell.angle_alpha   90.00
_cell.angle_beta   90.00
_cell.angle_gamma   90.00
#
_symmetry.space_group_name_H-M   'P 1'
#
loop_
_entity.id
_entity.type
_entity.pdbx_description
1 polymer ?
#
loop_
_entity_poly.entity_id
_entity_poly.type
_entity_poly.pdbx_seq_one_letter_code
_entity_poly.pdbx_strand_id
1 'polypeptide(L)'
;MFTPAESKLIKSPLLIFVGDKDEELSPDENGMALAKNLGASLQVIANAGHFTFLSPCSPDMSQAMPELCIDPKGINRTETHQRINADIASFFKDTLGVQ
;
A
#
# COMPACT_ATOMS: atom_id res chain seq x y z
N MET A 1 10.05 8.75 -11.08
CA MET A 1 10.66 7.48 -10.60
C MET A 1 11.79 7.83 -9.64
N PHE A 2 11.85 7.18 -8.48
CA PHE A 2 12.96 7.35 -7.54
C PHE A 2 14.25 6.81 -8.16
N THR A 3 15.29 7.63 -8.24
CA THR A 3 16.57 7.15 -8.75
C THR A 3 17.26 6.26 -7.69
N PRO A 4 18.13 5.33 -8.10
CA PRO A 4 18.96 4.57 -7.16
C PRO A 4 19.82 5.48 -6.26
N ALA A 5 20.18 6.68 -6.74
CA ALA A 5 20.99 7.63 -5.97
C ALA A 5 20.19 8.28 -4.83
N GLU A 6 18.97 8.75 -5.11
CA GLU A 6 18.08 9.36 -4.10
C GLU A 6 17.63 8.34 -3.05
N SER A 7 17.40 7.10 -3.47
CA SER A 7 16.99 6.00 -2.61
C SER A 7 18.01 5.72 -1.50
N LYS A 8 19.31 5.87 -1.78
CA LYS A 8 20.39 5.65 -0.78
C LYS A 8 20.40 6.65 0.37
N LEU A 9 19.70 7.77 0.25
CA LEU A 9 19.58 8.78 1.30
C LEU A 9 18.58 8.37 2.39
N ILE A 10 17.68 7.43 2.10
CA ILE A 10 16.72 6.96 3.09
C ILE A 10 17.40 5.95 4.01
N LYS A 11 17.45 6.29 5.31
CA LYS A 11 18.09 5.45 6.36
C LYS A 11 17.10 4.89 7.38
N SER A 12 15.88 5.42 7.41
CA SER A 12 14.83 4.94 8.31
C SER A 12 14.30 3.57 7.87
N PRO A 13 13.83 2.73 8.79
CA PRO A 13 13.07 1.53 8.44
C PRO A 13 11.86 1.90 7.57
N LEU A 14 11.57 1.08 6.57
CA LEU A 14 10.43 1.27 5.67
C LEU A 14 9.58 0.00 5.58
N LEU A 15 8.27 0.20 5.61
CA LEU A 15 7.25 -0.79 5.28
C LEU A 15 6.45 -0.26 4.10
N ILE A 16 6.40 -1.01 3.01
CA ILE A 16 5.71 -0.64 1.76
C ILE A 16 4.60 -1.66 1.51
N PHE A 17 3.39 -1.16 1.23
CA PHE A 17 2.25 -1.96 0.79
C PHE A 17 2.00 -1.72 -0.70
N VAL A 18 1.74 -2.78 -1.46
CA VAL A 18 1.49 -2.72 -2.91
C VAL A 18 0.33 -3.63 -3.27
N GLY A 19 -0.59 -3.18 -4.12
CA GLY A 19 -1.60 -4.06 -4.72
C GLY A 19 -1.05 -4.75 -5.97
N ASP A 20 -1.23 -6.07 -6.11
CA ASP A 20 -0.72 -6.82 -7.27
C ASP A 20 -1.59 -6.68 -8.53
N LYS A 21 -2.74 -6.01 -8.42
CA LYS A 21 -3.65 -5.63 -9.51
C LYS A 21 -3.74 -4.13 -9.68
N ASP A 22 -2.70 -3.40 -9.29
CA ASP A 22 -2.58 -1.99 -9.66
C ASP A 22 -2.45 -1.88 -11.19
N GLU A 23 -3.44 -1.25 -11.82
CA GLU A 23 -3.50 -1.01 -13.26
C GLU A 23 -3.08 0.41 -13.63
N GLU A 24 -2.97 1.32 -12.65
CA GLU A 24 -2.52 2.71 -12.85
C GLU A 24 -0.99 2.77 -12.89
N LEU A 25 -0.34 1.98 -12.04
CA LEU A 25 1.11 1.87 -11.94
C LEU A 25 1.52 0.41 -11.86
N SER A 26 2.39 -0.03 -12.77
CA SER A 26 3.00 -1.37 -12.72
C SER A 26 3.59 -1.64 -11.33
N PRO A 27 3.08 -2.64 -10.57
CA PRO A 27 3.59 -2.97 -9.24
C PRO A 27 5.07 -3.31 -9.24
N ASP A 28 5.48 -4.10 -10.24
CA ASP A 28 6.83 -4.60 -10.43
C ASP A 28 7.83 -3.48 -10.69
N GLU A 29 7.46 -2.50 -11.52
CA GLU A 29 8.33 -1.38 -11.89
C GLU A 29 8.29 -0.22 -10.88
N ASN A 30 7.34 -0.23 -9.94
CA ASN A 30 7.15 0.83 -8.94
C ASN A 30 7.38 0.32 -7.51
N GLY A 31 6.31 0.09 -6.75
CA GLY A 31 6.40 -0.17 -5.31
C GLY A 31 7.28 -1.37 -4.95
N MET A 32 7.24 -2.44 -5.76
CA MET A 32 8.05 -3.64 -5.54
C MET A 32 9.53 -3.40 -5.89
N ALA A 33 9.82 -2.76 -7.02
CA ALA A 33 11.18 -2.34 -7.36
C ALA A 33 11.77 -1.39 -6.32
N LEU A 34 10.98 -0.43 -5.83
CA LEU A 34 11.41 0.51 -4.81
C LEU A 34 11.75 -0.21 -3.50
N ALA A 35 10.87 -1.10 -3.04
CA ALA A 35 11.11 -1.87 -1.82
C ALA A 35 12.38 -2.71 -1.93
N LYS A 36 12.59 -3.37 -3.08
CA LYS A 36 13.82 -4.13 -3.37
C LYS A 36 15.06 -3.23 -3.34
N ASN A 37 15.00 -2.06 -3.98
CA ASN A 37 16.12 -1.12 -4.06
C ASN A 37 16.50 -0.53 -2.69
N LEU A 38 15.53 -0.39 -1.79
CA LEU A 38 15.73 0.15 -0.44
C LEU A 38 15.99 -0.93 0.63
N GLY A 39 15.81 -2.21 0.31
CA GLY A 39 15.78 -3.27 1.31
C GLY A 39 14.64 -3.12 2.31
N ALA A 40 13.53 -2.52 1.88
CA ALA A 40 12.36 -2.28 2.72
C ALA A 40 11.56 -3.57 2.97
N SER A 41 10.83 -3.60 4.09
CA SER A 41 9.77 -4.60 4.27
C SER A 41 8.66 -4.35 3.24
N LEU A 42 8.21 -5.40 2.57
CA LEU A 42 7.19 -5.32 1.51
C LEU A 42 6.02 -6.24 1.84
N GLN A 43 4.81 -5.71 1.71
CA GLN A 43 3.56 -6.46 1.80
C GLN A 43 2.80 -6.29 0.48
N VAL A 44 2.66 -7.39 -0.26
CA VAL A 44 1.86 -7.42 -1.49
C VAL A 44 0.44 -7.87 -1.14
N ILE A 45 -0.54 -7.02 -1.42
CA ILE A 45 -1.96 -7.27 -1.15
C ILE A 45 -2.58 -7.90 -2.40
N ALA A 46 -2.84 -9.20 -2.32
CA ALA A 46 -3.40 -9.97 -3.42
C ALA A 46 -4.78 -9.43 -3.84
N ASN A 47 -4.97 -9.26 -5.14
CA ASN A 47 -6.14 -8.71 -5.83
C ASN A 47 -6.40 -7.21 -5.58
N ALA A 48 -5.57 -6.50 -4.83
CA ALA A 48 -5.79 -5.08 -4.58
C ALA A 48 -5.38 -4.24 -5.80
N GLY A 49 -6.23 -3.27 -6.16
CA GLY A 49 -5.93 -2.27 -7.18
C GLY A 49 -5.34 -0.99 -6.59
N HIS A 50 -5.06 -0.02 -7.44
CA HIS A 50 -4.44 1.26 -7.05
C HIS A 50 -5.23 1.97 -5.93
N PHE A 51 -6.54 2.07 -6.11
CA PHE A 51 -7.42 2.83 -5.23
C PHE A 51 -7.90 2.07 -4.00
N THR A 52 -7.53 0.80 -3.83
CA THR A 52 -7.88 0.00 -2.64
C THR A 52 -7.32 0.60 -1.35
N PHE A 53 -6.25 1.42 -1.44
CA PHE A 53 -5.66 2.10 -0.29
C PHE A 53 -6.35 3.42 0.09
N LEU A 54 -7.31 3.91 -0.71
CA LEU A 54 -8.15 5.04 -0.31
C LEU A 54 -9.11 4.61 0.80
N SER A 55 -9.50 5.55 1.66
CA SER A 55 -10.50 5.30 2.71
C SER A 55 -11.79 4.71 2.10
N PRO A 56 -12.55 3.89 2.87
CA PRO A 56 -13.86 3.44 2.45
C PRO A 56 -14.77 4.59 2.01
N CYS A 57 -15.34 4.47 0.82
CA CYS A 57 -16.25 5.46 0.27
C CYS A 57 -17.62 5.40 0.96
N SER A 58 -18.29 6.55 1.05
CA SER A 58 -19.72 6.57 1.35
C SER A 58 -20.53 6.00 0.19
N PRO A 59 -21.82 5.65 0.39
CA PRO A 59 -22.70 5.25 -0.71
C PRO A 59 -22.76 6.29 -1.84
N ASP A 60 -22.90 7.57 -1.50
CA ASP A 60 -22.97 8.67 -2.49
C ASP A 60 -21.66 8.79 -3.29
N MET A 61 -20.51 8.65 -2.63
CA MET A 61 -19.22 8.64 -3.31
C MET A 61 -19.08 7.44 -4.24
N SER A 62 -19.55 6.26 -3.81
CA SER A 62 -19.49 5.04 -4.62
C SER A 62 -20.34 5.15 -5.89
N GLN A 63 -21.47 5.87 -5.81
CA GLN A 63 -22.30 6.17 -6.98
C GLN A 63 -21.65 7.22 -7.90
N ALA A 64 -21.05 8.26 -7.33
CA ALA A 64 -20.46 9.36 -8.09
C ALA A 64 -19.11 9.02 -8.73
N MET A 65 -18.32 8.15 -8.09
CA MET A 65 -16.92 7.85 -8.44
C MET A 65 -16.63 6.34 -8.33
N PRO A 66 -17.33 5.50 -9.12
CA PRO A 66 -17.20 4.05 -9.02
C PRO A 66 -15.75 3.56 -9.24
N GLU A 67 -14.96 4.21 -10.10
CA GLU A 67 -13.56 3.84 -10.36
C GLU A 67 -12.65 3.95 -9.13
N LEU A 68 -12.94 4.86 -8.20
CA LEU A 68 -12.17 5.03 -6.95
C LEU A 68 -12.69 4.16 -5.81
N CYS A 69 -13.97 3.77 -5.89
CA CYS A 69 -14.72 3.24 -4.77
C CYS A 69 -15.08 1.75 -4.89
N ILE A 70 -15.11 1.21 -6.11
CA ILE A 70 -15.39 -0.20 -6.35
C ILE A 70 -14.07 -0.94 -6.49
N ASP A 71 -13.78 -1.79 -5.52
CA ASP A 71 -12.58 -2.63 -5.56
C ASP A 71 -12.74 -3.87 -6.44
N PRO A 72 -11.63 -4.47 -6.88
CA PRO A 72 -11.65 -5.76 -7.56
C PRO A 72 -12.36 -6.85 -6.74
N LYS A 73 -12.93 -7.83 -7.45
CA LYS A 73 -13.63 -8.95 -6.82
C LYS A 73 -12.71 -9.67 -5.83
N GLY A 74 -13.21 -9.87 -4.61
CA GLY A 74 -12.49 -10.55 -3.53
C GLY A 74 -11.76 -9.61 -2.57
N ILE A 75 -11.77 -8.30 -2.84
CA ILE A 75 -11.31 -7.29 -1.89
C ILE A 75 -12.48 -6.83 -1.02
N ASN A 76 -12.28 -6.92 0.30
CA ASN A 76 -13.06 -6.16 1.28
C ASN A 76 -12.17 -5.03 1.79
N ARG A 77 -12.38 -3.81 1.30
CA ARG A 77 -11.56 -2.63 1.62
C ARG A 77 -11.42 -2.41 3.12
N THR A 78 -12.52 -2.50 3.86
CA THR A 78 -12.54 -2.25 5.30
C THR A 78 -11.68 -3.26 6.06
N GLU A 79 -11.82 -4.55 5.76
CA GLU A 79 -11.01 -5.60 6.37
C GLU A 79 -9.52 -5.48 5.99
N THR A 80 -9.24 -5.20 4.72
CA THR A 80 -7.88 -4.94 4.23
C THR A 80 -7.25 -3.78 5.00
N HIS A 81 -7.96 -2.67 5.19
CA HIS A 81 -7.48 -1.50 5.95
C HIS A 81 -7.28 -1.81 7.43
N GLN A 82 -8.17 -2.57 8.06
CA GLN A 82 -8.00 -3.00 9.45
C GLN A 82 -6.71 -3.81 9.63
N ARG A 83 -6.44 -4.75 8.72
CA ARG A 83 -5.19 -5.51 8.72
C ARG A 83 -3.97 -4.60 8.49
N ILE A 84 -3.99 -3.76 7.47
CA ILE A 84 -2.89 -2.83 7.18
C ILE A 84 -2.62 -1.91 8.38
N ASN A 85 -3.65 -1.40 9.05
CA ASN A 85 -3.50 -0.57 10.23
C ASN A 85 -2.84 -1.32 11.40
N ALA A 86 -3.20 -2.60 11.60
CA ALA A 86 -2.55 -3.44 12.60
C ALA A 86 -1.07 -3.69 12.26
N ASP A 87 -0.75 -3.96 10.99
CA ASP A 87 0.62 -4.15 10.50
C ASP A 87 1.46 -2.87 10.67
N ILE A 88 0.89 -1.70 10.35
CA ILE A 88 1.53 -0.38 10.56
C ILE A 88 1.79 -0.14 12.04
N ALA A 89 0.80 -0.40 12.90
CA ALA A 89 0.96 -0.23 14.34
C ALA A 89 2.07 -1.13 14.89
N SER A 90 2.11 -2.40 14.48
CA SER A 90 3.20 -3.32 14.86
C SER A 90 4.55 -2.81 14.39
N PHE A 91 4.64 -2.39 13.13
CA PHE A 91 5.87 -1.85 12.56
C PHE A 91 6.38 -0.63 13.33
N PHE A 92 5.50 0.30 13.73
CA PHE A 92 5.92 1.44 14.54
C PHE A 92 6.36 1.04 15.94
N LYS A 93 5.71 0.06 16.59
CA LYS A 93 6.16 -0.45 17.88
C LYS A 93 7.58 -1.04 17.77
N ASP A 94 7.83 -1.85 16.74
CA ASP A 94 9.11 -2.52 16.52
C ASP A 94 10.24 -1.53 16.15
N THR A 95 9.92 -0.48 15.38
CA THR A 95 10.93 0.43 14.83
C THR A 95 11.17 1.69 15.65
N LEU A 96 10.18 2.14 16.41
CA LEU A 96 10.26 3.35 17.24
C LEU A 96 10.34 3.04 18.75
N GLY A 97 10.16 1.78 19.15
CA GLY A 97 10.26 1.36 20.55
C GLY A 97 9.12 1.87 21.44
N VAL A 98 7.98 2.23 20.85
CA VAL A 98 6.79 2.66 21.58
C VAL A 98 6.03 1.40 22.02
N GLN A 99 5.93 1.14 23.32
CA GLN A 99 5.14 0.03 23.89
C GLN A 99 3.66 0.43 24.03
#